data_AF-A0A9D1H2Y7-F1
#
_entry.id   AF-A0A9D1H2Y7-F1
#
_cell.length_a   1.000
_cell.length_b   1.000
_cell.length_c   1.000
_cell.angle_alpha   90.00
_cell.angle_beta   90.00
_cell.angle_gamma   90.00
#
_symmetry.space_group_name_H-M   'P 1'
#
loop_
_entity.id
_entity.type
_entity.pdbx_description
1 polymer ?
#
loop_
_entity_poly.entity_id
_entity_poly.type
_entity_poly.pdbx_seq_one_letter_code
_entity_poly.pdbx_strand_id
1 'polypeptide(L)'
;MKNLRPAAVPLITVDPYFSIWSVNDKLYEGATCHWTGRRNPMTAGLIIDGEYYVIMGEERADTDIRTWGYYKVIEQKSLEVTPTRTIYEFENDTVRVTLTFTTPLLLDNLKIMTRPVSYIEYDIEVLDGKTHDIKFYFDISGECCISKRCGYVDFKRTGYSLCCGNSEQKVLSYSGDSVAINWGYIHIADPDAEVVAGVSRDLLAAGKQRKLGMDHVEVFDQFPSMAVQKTEKHGVITLAYDDVKAIEYFGDLLDGYYRHYYRSFEEMLRD
;
A
#
# COMPACT_ATOMS: atom_id res chain seq x y z
N MET A 1 27.65 -13.60 -8.26
CA MET A 1 27.16 -13.52 -6.88
C MET A 1 25.90 -14.37 -6.78
N LYS A 2 25.64 -15.04 -5.66
CA LYS A 2 24.30 -15.63 -5.44
C LYS A 2 23.32 -14.47 -5.30
N ASN A 3 22.21 -14.50 -6.04
CA ASN A 3 21.13 -13.53 -5.86
C ASN A 3 20.60 -13.66 -4.43
N LEU A 4 20.55 -12.54 -3.71
CA LEU A 4 19.92 -12.45 -2.39
C LEU A 4 18.43 -12.70 -2.57
N ARG A 5 17.91 -13.79 -1.99
CA ARG A 5 16.48 -14.00 -1.83
C ARG A 5 16.14 -13.80 -0.34
N PRO A 6 15.64 -12.63 0.06
CA PRO A 6 15.24 -12.44 1.45
C PRO A 6 13.98 -13.27 1.74
N ALA A 7 13.84 -13.73 2.98
CA ALA A 7 12.66 -14.48 3.42
C ALA A 7 11.40 -13.60 3.52
N ALA A 8 11.61 -12.30 3.71
CA ALA A 8 10.58 -11.27 3.64
C ALA A 8 11.17 -10.04 2.94
N VAL A 9 10.47 -9.54 1.91
CA VAL A 9 10.88 -8.39 1.12
C VAL A 9 10.26 -7.12 1.68
N PRO A 10 11.04 -6.08 2.03
CA PRO A 10 10.48 -4.80 2.49
C PRO A 10 9.80 -4.06 1.33
N LEU A 11 8.57 -3.60 1.54
CA LEU A 11 7.84 -2.78 0.56
C LEU A 11 7.63 -1.36 1.09
N ILE A 12 7.04 -1.24 2.28
CA ILE A 12 6.84 0.03 2.99
C ILE A 12 7.47 -0.11 4.37
N THR A 13 8.47 0.70 4.68
CA THR A 13 9.30 0.52 5.91
C THR A 13 9.44 1.79 6.73
N VAL A 14 8.47 2.70 6.60
CA VAL A 14 8.62 4.04 7.13
C VAL A 14 8.20 4.20 8.59
N ASP A 15 7.40 3.27 9.11
CA ASP A 15 6.90 3.32 10.47
C ASP A 15 6.77 1.89 11.06
N PRO A 16 7.08 1.66 12.35
CA PRO A 16 6.96 0.34 12.97
C PRO A 16 5.52 -0.20 13.06
N TYR A 17 4.51 0.66 13.17
CA TYR A 17 3.08 0.30 13.16
C TYR A 17 2.53 0.23 11.73
N PHE A 18 3.11 1.01 10.81
CA PHE A 18 2.82 0.96 9.38
C PHE A 18 4.04 0.53 8.56
N SER A 19 4.37 -0.76 8.68
CA SER A 19 5.29 -1.45 7.77
C SER A 19 4.58 -2.56 7.00
N ILE A 20 4.95 -2.71 5.73
CA ILE A 20 4.36 -3.68 4.81
C ILE A 20 5.46 -4.44 4.09
N TRP A 21 5.33 -5.76 4.09
CA TRP A 21 6.32 -6.73 3.64
C TRP A 21 5.66 -7.79 2.75
N SER A 22 6.42 -8.34 1.81
CA SER A 22 6.04 -9.55 1.08
C SER A 22 6.77 -10.75 1.65
N VAL A 23 6.04 -11.76 2.12
CA VAL A 23 6.60 -13.04 2.62
C VAL A 23 6.49 -14.17 1.59
N ASN A 24 6.11 -13.83 0.36
CA ASN A 24 5.88 -14.78 -0.72
C ASN A 24 7.10 -14.87 -1.65
N ASP A 25 7.22 -15.99 -2.39
CA ASP A 25 8.28 -16.19 -3.38
C ASP A 25 8.13 -15.21 -4.55
N LYS A 26 6.88 -14.98 -4.95
CA LYS A 26 6.49 -13.96 -5.92
C LYS A 26 5.52 -12.96 -5.32
N LEU A 27 5.63 -11.70 -5.70
CA LEU A 27 4.86 -10.60 -5.11
C LEU A 27 3.33 -10.75 -5.27
N TYR A 28 2.87 -11.50 -6.28
CA TYR A 28 1.46 -11.76 -6.57
C TYR A 28 0.89 -13.06 -5.96
N GLU A 29 1.65 -13.78 -5.13
CA GLU A 29 1.22 -15.09 -4.61
C GLU A 29 0.40 -15.03 -3.32
N GLY A 30 0.27 -13.84 -2.71
CA GLY A 30 -0.49 -13.69 -1.48
C GLY A 30 -0.50 -12.26 -0.97
N ALA A 31 -1.30 -12.02 0.08
CA ALA A 31 -1.38 -10.71 0.71
C ALA A 31 -0.02 -10.27 1.24
N THR A 32 0.27 -8.98 1.07
CA THR A 32 1.32 -8.32 1.84
C THR A 32 0.94 -8.29 3.33
N CYS A 33 1.95 -8.18 4.18
CA CYS A 33 1.79 -8.35 5.62
C CYS A 33 2.62 -7.34 6.41
N HIS A 34 2.18 -7.09 7.63
CA HIS A 34 2.96 -6.44 8.67
C HIS A 34 4.14 -7.33 9.10
N TRP A 35 5.18 -6.77 9.72
CA TRP A 35 6.33 -7.56 10.21
C TRP A 35 5.94 -8.66 11.21
N THR A 36 4.76 -8.55 11.83
CA THR A 36 4.20 -9.56 12.74
C THR A 36 3.51 -10.73 12.02
N GLY A 37 3.49 -10.73 10.69
CA GLY A 37 2.80 -11.74 9.85
C GLY A 37 1.31 -11.48 9.65
N ARG A 38 0.76 -10.43 10.27
CA ARG A 38 -0.63 -10.02 10.07
C ARG A 38 -0.83 -9.45 8.67
N ARG A 39 -1.95 -9.77 8.01
CA ARG A 39 -2.30 -9.21 6.70
C ARG A 39 -2.39 -7.68 6.77
N ASN A 40 -1.65 -7.02 5.86
CA ASN A 40 -1.74 -5.61 5.52
C ASN A 40 -1.82 -5.54 3.99
N PRO A 41 -2.99 -5.84 3.39
CA PRO A 41 -3.09 -6.08 1.95
C PRO A 41 -2.90 -4.80 1.13
N MET A 42 -1.92 -4.83 0.24
CA MET A 42 -1.82 -4.00 -0.95
C MET A 42 -1.95 -4.89 -2.17
N THR A 43 -2.62 -4.40 -3.21
CA THR A 43 -2.77 -5.10 -4.48
C THR A 43 -2.41 -4.15 -5.63
N ALA A 44 -1.74 -4.67 -6.65
CA ALA A 44 -1.55 -3.95 -7.91
C ALA A 44 -1.67 -4.87 -9.12
N GLY A 45 -2.06 -4.29 -10.24
CA GLY A 45 -2.22 -4.98 -11.50
C GLY A 45 -2.32 -4.03 -12.69
N LEU A 46 -2.34 -4.61 -13.88
CA LEU A 46 -2.55 -3.90 -15.13
C LEU A 46 -3.87 -4.34 -15.75
N ILE A 47 -4.66 -3.37 -16.24
CA ILE A 47 -5.73 -3.63 -17.20
C ILE A 47 -5.11 -3.49 -18.58
N ILE A 48 -5.08 -4.56 -19.37
CA ILE A 48 -4.58 -4.57 -20.76
C ILE A 48 -5.72 -5.01 -21.66
N ASP A 49 -6.18 -4.13 -22.53
CA ASP A 49 -7.31 -4.36 -23.45
C ASP A 49 -8.57 -4.92 -22.75
N GLY A 50 -8.83 -4.43 -21.53
CA GLY A 50 -9.98 -4.82 -20.70
C GLY A 50 -9.76 -6.04 -19.81
N GLU A 51 -8.60 -6.70 -19.88
CA GLU A 51 -8.26 -7.85 -19.06
C GLU A 51 -7.33 -7.46 -17.90
N TYR A 52 -7.66 -7.87 -16.68
CA TYR A 52 -6.87 -7.57 -15.49
C TYR A 52 -5.78 -8.62 -15.26
N TYR A 53 -4.54 -8.17 -15.10
CA TYR A 53 -3.36 -8.97 -14.79
C TYR A 53 -2.78 -8.54 -13.45
N VAL A 54 -2.65 -9.48 -12.50
CA VAL A 54 -2.09 -9.21 -11.17
C VAL A 54 -0.56 -9.20 -11.23
N ILE A 55 0.05 -8.24 -10.54
CA ILE A 55 1.51 -8.18 -10.33
C ILE A 55 1.89 -8.12 -8.84
N MET A 56 0.96 -7.72 -7.98
CA MET A 56 1.17 -7.68 -6.52
C MET A 56 -0.10 -8.02 -5.77
N GLY A 57 0.04 -8.74 -4.66
CA GLY A 57 -1.03 -9.00 -3.71
C GLY A 57 -2.02 -10.05 -4.19
N GLU A 58 -3.22 -10.02 -3.61
CA GLU A 58 -4.30 -10.95 -3.92
C GLU A 58 -5.37 -10.27 -4.78
N GLU A 59 -5.85 -10.97 -5.80
CA GLU A 59 -7.00 -10.54 -6.58
C GLU A 59 -8.28 -10.48 -5.71
N ARG A 60 -8.43 -11.41 -4.75
CA ARG A 60 -9.58 -11.46 -3.84
C ARG A 60 -9.22 -11.10 -2.41
N ALA A 61 -10.03 -10.24 -1.79
CA ALA A 61 -9.81 -9.78 -0.40
C ALA A 61 -10.09 -10.87 0.63
N ASP A 62 -11.11 -11.69 0.36
CA ASP A 62 -11.55 -12.79 1.22
C ASP A 62 -10.76 -14.06 0.89
N THR A 63 -9.80 -14.42 1.77
CA THR A 63 -8.87 -15.53 1.55
C THR A 63 -8.88 -16.60 2.64
N ASP A 64 -9.96 -16.69 3.44
CA ASP A 64 -10.23 -17.94 4.16
C ASP A 64 -10.38 -19.12 3.15
N ILE A 65 -10.53 -18.81 1.85
CA ILE A 65 -10.32 -19.71 0.71
C ILE A 65 -9.00 -19.34 0.02
N ARG A 66 -7.96 -20.16 0.17
CA ARG A 66 -6.82 -20.18 -0.76
C ARG A 66 -7.34 -20.67 -2.11
N THR A 67 -7.89 -19.78 -2.93
CA THR A 67 -8.30 -20.14 -4.29
C THR A 67 -7.03 -20.35 -5.13
N TRP A 68 -6.48 -21.56 -5.06
CA TRP A 68 -5.43 -21.99 -5.95
C TRP A 68 -5.98 -22.00 -7.38
N GLY A 69 -5.58 -21.00 -8.16
CA GLY A 69 -5.73 -21.01 -9.61
C GLY A 69 -6.72 -20.00 -10.18
N TYR A 70 -6.33 -19.51 -11.36
CA TYR A 70 -7.11 -18.77 -12.36
C TYR A 70 -7.10 -17.24 -12.37
N TYR A 71 -6.16 -16.57 -11.70
CA TYR A 71 -5.89 -15.16 -11.99
C TYR A 71 -4.83 -15.04 -13.08
N LYS A 72 -5.06 -14.14 -14.04
CA LYS A 72 -4.03 -13.76 -15.00
C LYS A 72 -2.96 -12.98 -14.25
N VAL A 73 -1.71 -13.38 -14.40
CA VAL A 73 -0.56 -12.73 -13.76
C VAL A 73 0.42 -12.30 -14.84
N ILE A 74 1.21 -11.26 -14.56
CA ILE A 74 2.44 -10.98 -15.30
C ILE A 74 3.57 -11.62 -14.49
N GLU A 75 4.38 -12.48 -15.12
CA GLU A 75 5.35 -13.28 -14.38
C GLU A 75 6.49 -12.41 -13.82
N GLN A 76 6.81 -12.58 -12.54
CA GLN A 76 7.94 -11.94 -11.89
C GLN A 76 9.25 -12.56 -12.41
N LYS A 77 10.09 -11.74 -13.03
CA LYS A 77 11.38 -12.14 -13.61
C LYS A 77 12.54 -11.90 -12.66
N SER A 78 12.52 -10.80 -11.91
CA SER A 78 13.61 -10.43 -11.02
C SER A 78 13.12 -9.74 -9.74
N LEU A 79 14.00 -9.72 -8.75
CA LEU A 79 13.88 -8.99 -7.50
C LEU A 79 15.28 -8.49 -7.12
N GLU A 80 15.41 -7.18 -6.95
CA GLU A 80 16.58 -6.53 -6.39
C GLU A 80 16.19 -5.78 -5.11
N VAL A 81 16.96 -5.98 -4.03
CA VAL A 81 16.79 -5.24 -2.78
C VAL A 81 18.07 -4.47 -2.49
N THR A 82 17.91 -3.17 -2.33
CA THR A 82 18.95 -2.20 -1.98
C THR A 82 18.59 -1.55 -0.63
N PRO A 83 19.48 -0.75 0.00
CA PRO A 83 19.21 -0.17 1.32
C PRO A 83 17.91 0.65 1.43
N THR A 84 17.49 1.33 0.36
CA THR A 84 16.30 2.19 0.36
C THR A 84 15.26 1.80 -0.68
N ARG A 85 15.54 0.78 -1.50
CA ARG A 85 14.65 0.38 -2.61
C ARG A 85 14.50 -1.12 -2.75
N THR A 86 13.29 -1.54 -3.08
CA THR A 86 12.96 -2.88 -3.57
C THR A 86 12.43 -2.75 -4.98
N ILE A 87 13.04 -3.43 -5.93
CA ILE A 87 12.74 -3.33 -7.36
C ILE A 87 12.33 -4.72 -7.85
N TYR A 88 11.12 -4.81 -8.39
CA TYR A 88 10.61 -6.01 -9.05
C TYR A 88 10.48 -5.76 -10.55
N GLU A 89 10.81 -6.76 -11.36
CA GLU A 89 10.49 -6.78 -12.78
C GLU A 89 9.49 -7.89 -13.07
N PHE A 90 8.44 -7.55 -13.81
CA PHE A 90 7.43 -8.46 -14.33
C PHE A 90 7.44 -8.40 -15.84
N GLU A 91 7.25 -9.54 -16.51
CA GLU A 91 7.21 -9.58 -17.97
C GLU A 91 6.27 -10.67 -18.48
N ASN A 92 5.52 -10.35 -19.52
CA ASN A 92 4.80 -11.31 -20.37
C ASN A 92 5.06 -10.96 -21.85
N ASP A 93 4.36 -11.63 -22.78
CA ASP A 93 4.57 -11.39 -24.22
C ASP A 93 4.17 -9.97 -24.70
N THR A 94 3.45 -9.21 -23.88
CA THR A 94 2.90 -7.88 -24.24
C THR A 94 3.65 -6.74 -23.57
N VAL A 95 3.98 -6.87 -22.29
CA VAL A 95 4.56 -5.77 -21.49
C VAL A 95 5.67 -6.26 -20.56
N ARG A 96 6.60 -5.34 -20.26
CA ARG A 96 7.49 -5.38 -19.10
C ARG A 96 7.05 -4.31 -18.12
N VAL A 97 7.02 -4.64 -16.84
CA VAL A 97 6.65 -3.73 -15.76
C VAL A 97 7.75 -3.73 -14.70
N THR A 98 8.29 -2.56 -14.40
CA THR A 98 9.17 -2.36 -13.25
C THR A 98 8.37 -1.72 -12.12
N LEU A 99 8.34 -2.36 -10.95
CA LEU A 99 7.68 -1.85 -9.76
C LEU A 99 8.73 -1.59 -8.68
N THR A 100 8.93 -0.32 -8.33
CA THR A 100 9.96 0.12 -7.39
C THR A 100 9.33 0.72 -6.13
N PHE A 101 9.63 0.10 -5.00
CA PHE A 101 9.30 0.64 -3.69
C PHE A 101 10.48 1.41 -3.14
N THR A 102 10.28 2.64 -2.68
CA THR A 102 11.34 3.49 -2.12
C THR A 102 10.94 4.05 -0.76
N THR A 103 11.77 3.82 0.26
CA THR A 103 11.69 4.51 1.56
C THR A 103 13.04 5.24 1.79
N PRO A 104 13.09 6.58 1.77
CA PRO A 104 14.34 7.34 1.77
C PRO A 104 14.95 7.47 3.18
N LEU A 105 15.41 6.36 3.76
CA LEU A 105 16.03 6.29 5.10
C LEU A 105 17.49 6.81 5.08
N LEU A 106 17.68 8.08 4.73
CA LEU A 106 18.97 8.74 4.55
C LEU A 106 19.53 9.28 5.88
N LEU A 107 20.51 8.57 6.48
CA LEU A 107 21.05 8.89 7.81
C LEU A 107 21.73 10.27 7.91
N ASP A 108 22.21 10.81 6.80
CA ASP A 108 22.83 12.13 6.70
C ASP A 108 21.82 13.26 6.43
N ASN A 109 20.55 12.93 6.21
CA ASN A 109 19.46 13.87 5.96
C ASN A 109 18.22 13.54 6.80
N LEU A 110 18.25 13.94 8.06
CA LEU A 110 17.14 13.73 9.01
C LEU A 110 15.83 14.39 8.57
N LYS A 111 15.87 15.52 7.83
CA LYS A 111 14.66 16.17 7.30
C LYS A 111 13.89 15.20 6.39
N ILE A 112 14.60 14.43 5.56
CA ILE A 112 14.00 13.45 4.65
C ILE A 112 13.71 12.13 5.37
N MET A 113 14.67 11.60 6.12
CA MET A 113 14.57 10.30 6.79
C MET A 113 13.37 10.20 7.74
N THR A 114 13.04 11.30 8.42
CA THR A 114 11.97 11.29 9.44
C THR A 114 10.58 11.52 8.87
N ARG A 115 10.46 11.77 7.56
CA ARG A 115 9.16 11.83 6.90
C ARG A 115 8.56 10.42 6.86
N PRO A 116 7.33 10.22 7.39
CA PRO A 116 6.64 8.94 7.31
C PRO A 116 6.05 8.71 5.91
N VAL A 117 6.88 8.82 4.86
CA VAL A 117 6.51 8.70 3.44
C VAL A 117 7.31 7.59 2.76
N SER A 118 6.63 6.79 1.94
CA SER A 118 7.22 5.83 1.00
C SER A 118 6.59 6.00 -0.39
N TYR A 119 7.34 5.64 -1.42
CA TYR A 119 6.95 5.82 -2.81
C TYR A 119 6.84 4.46 -3.51
N ILE A 120 5.82 4.31 -4.34
CA ILE A 120 5.65 3.18 -5.25
C ILE A 120 5.69 3.74 -6.67
N GLU A 121 6.77 3.47 -7.37
CA GLU A 121 6.96 3.85 -8.77
C GLU A 121 6.66 2.64 -9.66
N TYR A 122 5.93 2.87 -10.74
CA TYR A 122 5.70 1.90 -11.79
C TYR A 122 6.20 2.44 -13.13
N ASP A 123 6.79 1.57 -13.94
CA ASP A 123 7.19 1.83 -15.33
C ASP A 123 6.74 0.67 -16.20
N ILE A 124 6.02 0.96 -17.29
CA ILE A 124 5.39 -0.03 -18.17
C ILE A 124 5.91 0.17 -19.60
N GLU A 125 6.67 -0.82 -20.07
CA GLU A 125 7.18 -0.92 -21.44
C GLU A 125 6.32 -1.89 -22.26
N VAL A 126 5.91 -1.51 -23.47
CA VAL A 126 5.19 -2.39 -24.41
C VAL A 126 6.20 -3.09 -25.31
N LEU A 127 6.16 -4.43 -25.35
CA LEU A 127 7.17 -5.27 -25.98
C LEU A 127 6.79 -5.76 -27.38
N ASP A 128 5.50 -5.91 -27.66
CA ASP A 128 5.02 -6.58 -28.88
C ASP A 128 4.87 -5.63 -30.09
N GLY A 129 5.18 -4.34 -29.90
CA GLY A 129 5.10 -3.29 -30.92
C GLY A 129 3.67 -2.88 -31.30
N LYS A 130 2.63 -3.37 -30.61
CA LYS A 130 1.24 -2.99 -30.86
C LYS A 130 0.79 -1.86 -29.94
N THR A 131 -0.35 -1.26 -30.29
CA THR A 131 -1.04 -0.31 -29.41
C THR A 131 -2.01 -1.07 -28.53
N HIS A 132 -1.98 -0.79 -27.23
CA HIS A 132 -2.83 -1.41 -26.21
C HIS A 132 -3.48 -0.33 -25.35
N ASP A 133 -4.72 -0.55 -24.89
CA ASP A 133 -5.31 0.22 -23.79
C ASP A 133 -4.78 -0.35 -22.48
N ILE A 134 -3.84 0.36 -21.85
CA ILE A 134 -3.17 -0.06 -20.63
C ILE A 134 -3.53 0.89 -19.51
N LYS A 135 -3.92 0.34 -18.36
CA LYS A 135 -4.12 1.09 -17.12
C LYS A 135 -3.40 0.40 -15.97
N PHE A 136 -2.71 1.17 -15.16
CA PHE A 136 -2.15 0.70 -13.90
C PHE A 136 -3.20 0.84 -12.80
N TYR A 137 -3.36 -0.19 -11.96
CA TYR A 137 -4.25 -0.19 -10.81
C TYR A 137 -3.44 -0.53 -9.55
N PHE A 138 -3.70 0.20 -8.47
CA PHE A 138 -3.16 -0.05 -7.14
C PHE A 138 -4.25 0.20 -6.09
N ASP A 139 -4.33 -0.65 -5.07
CA ASP A 139 -5.13 -0.40 -3.87
C ASP A 139 -4.43 -0.82 -2.58
N ILE A 140 -4.79 -0.12 -1.49
CA ILE A 140 -4.46 -0.52 -0.12
C ILE A 140 -5.76 -0.71 0.68
N SER A 141 -5.87 -1.88 1.31
CA SER A 141 -7.07 -2.27 2.06
C SER A 141 -7.20 -1.52 3.38
N GLY A 142 -8.44 -1.17 3.74
CA GLY A 142 -8.80 -0.70 5.08
C GLY A 142 -8.48 -1.70 6.19
N GLU A 143 -8.26 -2.98 5.86
CA GLU A 143 -7.73 -3.99 6.80
C GLU A 143 -6.40 -3.55 7.44
N CYS A 144 -5.61 -2.75 6.72
CA CYS A 144 -4.36 -2.17 7.21
C CYS A 144 -4.56 -1.17 8.37
N CYS A 145 -5.78 -0.67 8.62
CA CYS A 145 -6.08 0.37 9.62
C CYS A 145 -6.72 -0.14 10.91
N ILE A 146 -7.11 -1.41 10.94
CA ILE A 146 -7.78 -2.03 12.09
C ILE A 146 -6.84 -3.01 12.77
N SER A 147 -7.21 -3.60 13.91
CA SER A 147 -6.44 -4.68 14.56
C SER A 147 -7.29 -5.93 14.88
N LYS A 148 -8.61 -5.85 14.69
CA LYS A 148 -9.60 -6.90 15.01
C LYS A 148 -10.49 -7.16 13.81
N ARG A 149 -11.00 -8.39 13.65
CA ARG A 149 -11.92 -8.76 12.55
C ARG A 149 -13.26 -7.97 12.56
N CYS A 150 -13.66 -7.37 13.67
CA CYS A 150 -14.84 -6.49 13.77
C CYS A 150 -14.46 -5.00 13.76
N GLY A 151 -13.50 -4.63 12.90
CA GLY A 151 -13.00 -3.27 12.82
C GLY A 151 -13.82 -2.38 11.87
N TYR A 152 -13.98 -1.12 12.27
CA TYR A 152 -14.55 -0.07 11.45
C TYR A 152 -13.47 0.94 11.08
N VAL A 153 -13.57 1.49 9.87
CA VAL A 153 -12.67 2.53 9.38
C VAL A 153 -13.42 3.77 8.93
N ASP A 154 -12.75 4.91 9.07
CA ASP A 154 -13.19 6.18 8.52
C ASP A 154 -12.22 6.63 7.43
N PHE A 155 -12.79 7.15 6.33
CA PHE A 155 -12.08 7.76 5.21
C PHE A 155 -12.23 9.27 5.27
N LYS A 156 -11.17 10.00 4.93
CA LYS A 156 -11.20 11.47 4.86
C LYS A 156 -10.39 11.96 3.67
N ARG A 157 -10.94 12.91 2.91
CA ARG A 157 -10.18 13.62 1.87
C ARG A 157 -9.57 14.87 2.48
N THR A 158 -8.26 15.02 2.35
CA THR A 158 -7.52 16.23 2.72
C THR A 158 -7.23 17.06 1.47
N GLY A 159 -6.54 18.20 1.63
CA GLY A 159 -6.07 18.99 0.49
C GLY A 159 -5.05 18.27 -0.41
N TYR A 160 -4.37 17.23 0.09
CA TYR A 160 -3.26 16.57 -0.62
C TYR A 160 -3.39 15.05 -0.71
N SER A 161 -4.35 14.43 -0.01
CA SER A 161 -4.45 12.97 0.08
C SER A 161 -5.87 12.49 0.30
N LEU A 162 -6.09 11.20 0.05
CA LEU A 162 -7.17 10.43 0.65
C LEU A 162 -6.56 9.64 1.82
N CYS A 163 -7.18 9.65 2.99
CA CYS A 163 -6.71 8.88 4.12
C CYS A 163 -7.76 7.97 4.73
N CYS A 164 -7.30 6.92 5.40
CA CYS A 164 -8.08 5.91 6.07
C CYS A 164 -7.47 5.62 7.44
N GLY A 165 -8.31 5.45 8.46
CA GLY A 165 -7.86 5.10 9.81
C GLY A 165 -8.96 4.36 10.57
N ASN A 166 -8.60 3.76 11.71
CA ASN A 166 -9.59 3.16 12.60
C ASN A 166 -10.64 4.21 13.02
N SER A 167 -11.93 3.87 13.01
CA SER A 167 -12.98 4.77 13.51
C SER A 167 -12.81 5.07 15.01
N GLU A 168 -12.19 4.16 15.77
CA GLU A 168 -11.80 4.37 17.16
C GLU A 168 -10.31 4.71 17.26
N GLN A 169 -9.99 5.99 17.38
CA GLN A 169 -8.62 6.49 17.51
C GLN A 169 -8.14 6.41 18.97
N LYS A 170 -7.63 5.25 19.38
CA LYS A 170 -7.05 5.06 20.73
C LYS A 170 -5.53 5.21 20.70
N VAL A 171 -5.10 6.46 20.63
CA VAL A 171 -3.69 6.84 20.51
C VAL A 171 -2.87 6.27 21.66
N LEU A 172 -1.87 5.46 21.34
CA LEU A 172 -0.89 4.89 22.28
C LEU A 172 -1.50 4.11 23.46
N SER A 173 -2.74 3.61 23.33
CA SER A 173 -3.45 2.94 24.43
C SER A 173 -3.11 1.45 24.59
N TYR A 174 -2.31 0.88 23.69
CA TYR A 174 -1.95 -0.54 23.69
C TYR A 174 -0.43 -0.69 23.56
N SER A 175 0.12 -1.64 24.31
CA SER A 175 1.54 -2.01 24.28
C SER A 175 1.68 -3.53 24.24
N GLY A 176 2.67 -4.03 23.50
CA GLY A 176 2.99 -5.46 23.46
C GLY A 176 3.40 -5.94 22.07
N ASP A 177 3.79 -7.20 21.98
CA ASP A 177 4.10 -7.85 20.72
C ASP A 177 2.82 -8.05 19.89
N SER A 178 2.93 -7.98 18.57
CA SER A 178 1.78 -8.13 17.65
C SER A 178 0.67 -7.09 17.83
N VAL A 179 0.93 -5.99 18.55
CA VAL A 179 0.06 -4.81 18.54
C VAL A 179 0.24 -4.12 17.19
N ALA A 180 -0.78 -4.22 16.36
CA ALA A 180 -0.85 -3.48 15.13
C ALA A 180 -1.50 -2.11 15.37
N ILE A 181 -1.29 -1.23 14.40
CA ILE A 181 -1.94 0.06 14.27
C ILE A 181 -3.42 0.03 14.70
N ASN A 182 -3.76 0.91 15.65
CA ASN A 182 -5.13 1.12 16.10
C ASN A 182 -5.45 2.62 16.30
N TRP A 183 -4.57 3.48 15.82
CA TRP A 183 -4.74 4.93 15.72
C TRP A 183 -3.97 5.40 14.48
N GLY A 184 -4.02 6.69 14.20
CA GLY A 184 -3.38 7.26 13.03
C GLY A 184 -4.15 7.01 11.74
N TYR A 185 -3.57 7.49 10.64
CA TYR A 185 -4.17 7.47 9.32
C TYR A 185 -3.14 7.07 8.27
N ILE A 186 -3.49 6.12 7.41
CA ILE A 186 -2.76 5.84 6.17
C ILE A 186 -3.23 6.85 5.13
N HIS A 187 -2.30 7.46 4.39
CA HIS A 187 -2.57 8.43 3.33
C HIS A 187 -2.09 7.88 1.99
N ILE A 188 -2.94 7.99 0.96
CA ILE A 188 -2.51 8.01 -0.44
C ILE A 188 -2.52 9.46 -0.91
N ALA A 189 -1.33 10.01 -1.16
CA ALA A 189 -1.15 11.33 -1.76
C ALA A 189 -1.13 11.21 -3.29
N ASP A 190 -2.31 10.92 -3.84
CA ASP A 190 -2.57 10.90 -5.28
C ASP A 190 -3.92 11.60 -5.55
N PRO A 191 -4.00 12.52 -6.54
CA PRO A 191 -5.27 13.19 -6.87
C PRO A 191 -6.37 12.21 -7.27
N ASP A 192 -6.02 11.11 -7.96
CA ASP A 192 -6.96 10.12 -8.49
C ASP A 192 -7.34 9.05 -7.44
N ALA A 193 -6.86 9.19 -6.20
CA ALA A 193 -7.22 8.28 -5.12
C ALA A 193 -8.72 8.37 -4.78
N GLU A 194 -9.39 7.22 -4.82
CA GLU A 194 -10.80 7.07 -4.47
C GLU A 194 -11.05 5.92 -3.49
N VAL A 195 -12.18 5.98 -2.80
CA VAL A 195 -12.63 4.92 -1.89
C VAL A 195 -13.45 3.92 -2.70
N VAL A 196 -13.04 2.65 -2.66
CA VAL A 196 -13.64 1.55 -3.41
C VAL A 196 -14.02 0.42 -2.46
N ALA A 197 -15.05 -0.36 -2.78
CA ALA A 197 -15.42 -1.55 -1.99
C ALA A 197 -15.71 -2.75 -2.88
N GLY A 198 -15.12 -3.87 -2.50
CA GLY A 198 -15.41 -5.16 -3.11
C GLY A 198 -14.31 -6.17 -2.85
N VAL A 199 -14.67 -7.44 -3.02
CA VAL A 199 -13.72 -8.54 -2.85
C VAL A 199 -12.79 -8.66 -4.06
N SER A 200 -13.32 -8.51 -5.28
CA SER A 200 -12.66 -8.83 -6.56
C SER A 200 -11.99 -7.60 -7.17
N ARG A 201 -10.66 -7.60 -7.33
CA ARG A 201 -9.93 -6.45 -7.87
C ARG A 201 -10.13 -6.29 -9.37
N ASP A 202 -10.38 -7.37 -10.10
CA ASP A 202 -10.75 -7.27 -11.51
C ASP A 202 -12.04 -6.45 -11.71
N LEU A 203 -13.03 -6.64 -10.82
CA LEU A 203 -14.28 -5.88 -10.83
C LEU A 203 -14.06 -4.43 -10.39
N LEU A 204 -13.24 -4.18 -9.37
CA LEU A 204 -12.89 -2.83 -8.93
C LEU A 204 -12.16 -2.06 -10.05
N ALA A 205 -11.13 -2.65 -10.63
CA ALA A 205 -10.39 -2.12 -11.78
C ALA A 205 -11.28 -1.87 -13.02
N ALA A 206 -12.33 -2.67 -13.20
CA ALA A 206 -13.33 -2.47 -14.25
C ALA A 206 -14.39 -1.41 -13.91
N GLY A 207 -14.27 -0.72 -12.77
CA GLY A 207 -15.22 0.30 -12.29
C GLY A 207 -16.55 -0.26 -11.75
N LYS A 208 -16.63 -1.58 -11.49
CA LYS A 208 -17.82 -2.25 -10.95
C LYS A 208 -17.81 -2.25 -9.42
N GLN A 209 -17.56 -1.08 -8.84
CA GLN A 209 -17.41 -0.89 -7.40
C GLN A 209 -18.73 -0.54 -6.71
N ARG A 210 -18.84 -0.89 -5.42
CA ARG A 210 -19.94 -0.45 -4.57
C ARG A 210 -19.70 0.99 -4.13
N LYS A 211 -20.76 1.80 -4.07
CA LYS A 211 -20.71 3.10 -3.39
C LYS A 211 -20.64 2.86 -1.89
N LEU A 212 -19.67 3.51 -1.24
CA LEU A 212 -19.47 3.47 0.20
C LEU A 212 -19.77 4.82 0.84
N GLY A 213 -20.19 4.78 2.09
CA GLY A 213 -20.03 5.92 2.99
C GLY A 213 -18.56 6.14 3.33
N MET A 214 -18.21 7.31 3.83
CA MET A 214 -16.85 7.61 4.27
C MET A 214 -16.63 7.31 5.75
N ASP A 215 -17.70 7.25 6.56
CA ASP A 215 -17.60 7.08 8.00
C ASP A 215 -18.09 5.71 8.44
N HIS A 216 -17.42 5.13 9.43
CA HIS A 216 -17.80 3.91 10.13
C HIS A 216 -18.07 2.72 9.20
N VAL A 217 -17.16 2.48 8.26
CA VAL A 217 -17.27 1.40 7.28
C VAL A 217 -16.73 0.10 7.87
N GLU A 218 -17.57 -0.94 7.88
CA GLU A 218 -17.18 -2.27 8.36
C GLU A 218 -16.26 -2.98 7.37
N VAL A 219 -15.04 -3.30 7.81
CA VAL A 219 -13.97 -3.74 6.89
C VAL A 219 -14.24 -5.09 6.26
N PHE A 220 -14.71 -6.08 7.02
CA PHE A 220 -14.86 -7.46 6.53
C PHE A 220 -16.23 -7.79 5.93
N ASP A 221 -17.18 -6.85 5.98
CA ASP A 221 -18.46 -6.94 5.23
C ASP A 221 -18.35 -6.26 3.86
N GLN A 222 -17.64 -5.12 3.82
CA GLN A 222 -17.62 -4.25 2.65
C GLN A 222 -16.32 -4.32 1.85
N PHE A 223 -15.22 -4.77 2.47
CA PHE A 223 -13.87 -4.82 1.90
C PHE A 223 -13.46 -3.48 1.28
N PRO A 224 -13.43 -2.39 2.08
CA PRO A 224 -13.11 -1.07 1.56
C PRO A 224 -11.60 -0.93 1.35
N SER A 225 -11.20 -0.27 0.27
CA SER A 225 -9.82 0.08 -0.07
C SER A 225 -9.73 1.54 -0.51
N MET A 226 -8.54 2.12 -0.40
CA MET A 226 -8.17 3.32 -1.17
C MET A 226 -7.46 2.87 -2.44
N ALA A 227 -8.01 3.19 -3.61
CA ALA A 227 -7.48 2.76 -4.90
C ALA A 227 -7.09 3.94 -5.79
N VAL A 228 -6.14 3.69 -6.68
CA VAL A 228 -5.64 4.62 -7.70
C VAL A 228 -5.60 3.86 -9.03
N GLN A 229 -6.10 4.50 -10.10
CA GLN A 229 -5.98 3.98 -11.45
C GLN A 229 -5.38 5.05 -12.38
N LYS A 230 -4.37 4.67 -13.16
CA LYS A 230 -3.61 5.56 -14.05
C LYS A 230 -3.60 5.05 -15.47
N THR A 231 -3.60 5.96 -16.44
CA THR A 231 -3.45 5.63 -17.88
C THR A 231 -2.04 5.90 -18.37
N GLU A 232 -1.27 6.68 -17.61
CA GLU A 232 0.14 6.89 -17.81
C GLU A 232 0.90 5.57 -17.67
N LYS A 233 1.95 5.38 -18.47
CA LYS A 233 2.80 4.18 -18.41
C LYS A 233 3.89 4.28 -17.35
N HIS A 234 4.12 5.47 -16.83
CA HIS A 234 5.05 5.74 -15.75
C HIS A 234 4.37 6.65 -14.73
N GLY A 235 4.58 6.37 -13.44
CA GLY A 235 4.06 7.21 -12.39
C GLY A 235 4.55 6.81 -11.01
N VAL A 236 4.27 7.67 -10.03
CA VAL A 236 4.65 7.48 -8.63
C VAL A 236 3.42 7.68 -7.74
N ILE A 237 3.13 6.66 -6.92
CA ILE A 237 2.11 6.72 -5.87
C ILE A 237 2.83 6.98 -4.55
N THR A 238 2.38 7.98 -3.82
CA THR A 238 2.97 8.36 -2.53
C THR A 238 2.09 7.84 -1.39
N LEU A 239 2.65 6.94 -0.58
CA LEU A 239 2.03 6.47 0.66
C LEU A 239 2.66 7.17 1.84
N ALA A 240 1.83 7.62 2.77
CA ALA A 240 2.30 8.20 4.02
C ALA A 240 1.48 7.70 5.20
N TYR A 241 2.03 7.85 6.40
CA TYR A 241 1.34 7.42 7.61
C TYR A 241 1.44 8.49 8.70
N ASP A 242 0.28 8.98 9.16
CA ASP A 242 0.19 9.97 10.23
C ASP A 242 -0.15 9.28 11.55
N ASP A 243 0.83 9.17 12.42
CA ASP A 243 0.66 8.66 13.77
C ASP A 243 -0.23 9.52 14.66
N VAL A 244 -0.48 10.80 14.32
CA VAL A 244 -1.04 11.82 15.23
C VAL A 244 -0.12 12.11 16.43
N LYS A 245 0.30 11.09 17.18
CA LYS A 245 1.34 11.06 18.21
C LYS A 245 2.17 9.79 18.06
N ALA A 246 3.49 9.95 17.98
CA ALA A 246 4.41 8.86 17.66
C ALA A 246 4.74 7.98 18.87
N ILE A 247 4.98 8.59 20.04
CA ILE A 247 5.37 7.88 21.26
C ILE A 247 4.81 8.55 22.52
N GLU A 248 4.61 7.75 23.56
CA GLU A 248 4.47 8.23 24.94
C GLU A 248 5.82 8.09 25.65
N TYR A 249 6.33 9.17 26.22
CA TYR A 249 7.59 9.18 26.95
C TYR A 249 7.40 9.84 28.32
N PHE A 250 7.49 9.05 29.39
CA PHE A 250 7.25 9.49 30.77
C PHE A 250 5.91 10.24 30.98
N GLY A 251 4.86 9.80 30.29
CA GLY A 251 3.51 10.37 30.37
C GLY A 251 3.23 11.52 29.39
N ASP A 252 4.24 11.96 28.64
CA ASP A 252 4.07 12.97 27.59
C ASP A 252 3.89 12.32 26.22
N LEU A 253 2.84 12.73 25.50
CA LEU A 253 2.58 12.30 24.13
C LEU A 253 3.35 13.19 23.14
N LEU A 254 4.35 12.62 22.48
CA LEU A 254 5.27 13.33 21.60
C LEU A 254 4.88 13.17 20.13
N ASP A 255 5.12 14.22 19.34
CA ASP A 255 4.95 14.15 17.90
C ASP A 255 6.14 13.44 17.23
N GLY A 256 5.96 12.98 15.98
CA GLY A 256 7.05 12.46 15.16
C GLY A 256 8.13 13.51 14.89
N TYR A 257 9.39 13.07 14.77
CA TYR A 257 10.55 13.97 14.66
C TYR A 257 10.49 14.92 13.44
N TYR A 258 9.78 14.56 12.37
CA TYR A 258 9.58 15.45 11.20
C TYR A 258 8.98 16.81 11.59
N ARG A 259 8.29 16.91 12.73
CA ARG A 259 7.63 18.13 13.23
C ARG A 259 8.61 19.22 13.67
N HIS A 260 9.89 18.88 13.81
CA HIS A 260 10.96 19.87 13.93
C HIS A 260 11.19 20.66 12.62
N TYR A 261 10.82 20.09 11.47
CA TYR A 261 10.99 20.69 10.15
C TYR A 261 9.68 21.21 9.53
N TYR A 262 8.53 20.64 9.92
CA TYR A 262 7.21 20.97 9.36
C TYR A 262 6.18 21.27 10.46
N ARG A 263 5.28 22.22 10.21
CA ARG A 263 4.25 22.64 11.17
C ARG A 263 3.02 21.72 11.16
N SER A 264 2.81 20.94 10.11
CA SER A 264 1.71 19.99 9.94
C SER A 264 2.14 18.77 9.12
N PHE A 265 1.36 17.69 9.22
CA PHE A 265 1.54 16.51 8.38
C PHE A 265 1.30 16.85 6.91
N GLU A 266 0.29 17.67 6.63
CA GLU A 266 -0.05 18.15 5.29
C GLU A 266 1.03 19.05 4.68
N GLU A 267 1.68 19.89 5.50
CA GLU A 267 2.83 20.68 5.05
C GLU A 267 3.98 19.76 4.63
N MET A 268 4.26 18.71 5.42
CA MET A 268 5.28 17.71 5.11
C MET A 268 4.95 16.92 3.84
N LEU A 269 3.69 16.52 3.68
CA LEU A 269 3.24 15.73 2.52
C LEU A 269 3.30 16.50 1.20
N ARG A 270 3.26 17.84 1.27
CA ARG A 270 3.38 18.72 0.10
C ARG A 270 4.83 18.97 -0.34
N ASP A 271 5.80 18.88 0.57
CA ASP A 271 7.23 19.21 0.35
C ASP A 271 8.00 18.09 -0.38
#